data_AF-A0A3P8VT87-F1
#
_entry.id   AF-A0A3P8VT87-F1
#
_cell.length_a   1.000
_cell.length_b   1.000
_cell.length_c   1.000
_cell.angle_alpha   90.00
_cell.angle_beta   90.00
_cell.angle_gamma   90.00
#
_symmetry.space_group_name_H-M   'P 1'
#
loop_
_entity.id
_entity.type
_entity.pdbx_description
1 polymer ?
#
loop_
_entity_poly.entity_id
_entity_poly.type
_entity_poly.pdbx_seq_one_letter_code
_entity_poly.pdbx_strand_id
1 'polypeptide(L)'
;MLRFTPSVMMQESRLTNLQRRQINDYGAALPLASDLRSPPQAPQSKPSERVQRELLGKPLRRSAESCRSGNSYVREKFCPGPKKDLEKEKRRLQSLMATGQEEPTVSSNANVPAKVTEEKDRFQEVLDEIEERRQFLADMASLGQEKKYIHIITAEISQKIRELEVLEKTCHKDQEEERKRGAD
;
A
#
# COMPACT_ATOMS: atom_id res chain seq x y z
N MET A 1 7.20 -9.39 -42.06
CA MET A 1 7.64 -8.23 -41.26
C MET A 1 6.53 -7.19 -41.28
N LEU A 2 5.71 -7.11 -40.21
CA LEU A 2 4.73 -6.03 -40.04
C LEU A 2 5.36 -5.00 -39.09
N ARG A 3 5.55 -3.78 -39.59
CA ARG A 3 6.10 -2.66 -38.82
C ARG A 3 4.99 -2.09 -37.94
N PHE A 4 5.18 -2.16 -36.62
CA PHE A 4 4.29 -1.59 -35.63
C PHE A 4 4.63 -0.09 -35.48
N THR A 5 3.70 0.81 -35.80
CA THR A 5 3.87 2.25 -35.58
C THR A 5 3.31 2.62 -34.20
N PRO A 6 4.02 3.42 -33.38
CA PRO A 6 3.65 3.69 -31.98
C PRO A 6 2.56 4.79 -31.84
N SER A 7 1.67 4.96 -32.82
CA SER A 7 0.73 6.10 -32.85
C SER A 7 -0.56 5.89 -32.03
N VAL A 8 -0.76 4.73 -31.40
CA VAL A 8 -2.06 4.37 -30.79
C VAL A 8 -2.16 4.73 -29.30
N MET A 9 -1.07 5.13 -28.64
CA MET A 9 -1.05 5.32 -27.18
C MET A 9 -1.27 6.74 -26.65
N MET A 10 -1.52 7.73 -27.51
CA MET A 10 -1.86 9.09 -27.06
C MET A 10 -3.17 9.55 -27.67
N GLN A 11 -4.27 8.90 -27.28
CA GLN A 11 -5.60 9.47 -27.49
C GLN A 11 -5.89 10.52 -26.41
N GLU A 12 -5.24 11.66 -26.60
CA GLU A 12 -5.53 13.01 -26.12
C GLU A 12 -6.83 13.22 -25.30
N SER A 13 -6.64 13.48 -24.00
CA SER A 13 -7.65 14.07 -23.13
C SER A 13 -8.02 15.48 -23.63
N ARG A 14 -9.18 15.61 -24.28
CA ARG A 14 -9.68 16.90 -24.78
C ARG A 14 -10.21 17.76 -23.65
N LEU A 15 -9.31 18.37 -22.88
CA LEU A 15 -9.71 19.40 -21.92
C LEU A 15 -10.13 20.68 -22.64
N THR A 16 -11.24 21.30 -22.22
CA THR A 16 -11.64 22.61 -22.72
C THR A 16 -10.66 23.68 -22.20
N ASN A 17 -10.55 24.82 -22.89
CA ASN A 17 -9.64 25.91 -22.46
C ASN A 17 -9.91 26.36 -21.01
N LEU A 18 -11.16 26.25 -20.54
CA LEU A 18 -11.54 26.55 -19.17
C LEU A 18 -10.94 25.55 -18.15
N GLN A 19 -10.98 24.26 -18.46
CA GLN A 19 -10.40 23.20 -17.64
C GLN A 19 -8.87 23.31 -17.55
N ARG A 20 -8.21 23.70 -18.66
CA ARG A 20 -6.76 23.95 -18.66
C ARG A 20 -6.36 25.11 -17.74
N ARG A 21 -7.19 26.15 -17.65
CA ARG A 21 -6.91 27.34 -16.82
C ARG A 21 -7.00 27.01 -15.33
N GLN A 22 -8.04 26.28 -14.92
CA GLN A 22 -8.19 25.82 -13.54
C GLN A 22 -7.00 24.98 -13.05
N ILE A 23 -6.46 24.09 -13.89
CA ILE A 23 -5.30 23.25 -13.51
C ILE A 23 -4.04 24.12 -13.29
N ASN A 24 -3.85 25.17 -14.08
CA ASN A 24 -2.72 26.07 -13.93
C ASN A 24 -2.86 27.04 -12.74
N ASP A 25 -4.10 27.32 -12.32
CA ASP A 25 -4.40 28.21 -11.18
C ASP A 25 -4.00 27.59 -9.82
N TYR A 26 -3.85 26.26 -9.72
CA TYR A 26 -3.32 25.59 -8.51
C TYR A 26 -1.78 25.54 -8.45
N GLY A 27 -1.09 26.02 -9.48
CA GLY A 27 0.38 26.08 -9.56
C GLY A 27 1.00 27.43 -9.20
N ALA A 28 0.19 28.41 -8.75
CA ALA A 28 0.68 29.74 -8.38
C ALA A 28 1.11 29.79 -6.91
N ALA A 29 2.31 30.35 -6.66
CA ALA A 29 2.78 30.67 -5.32
C ALA A 29 1.75 31.57 -4.60
N LEU A 30 1.38 31.21 -3.37
CA LEU A 30 0.42 31.92 -2.54
C LEU A 30 0.72 33.43 -2.52
N PRO A 31 -0.28 34.30 -2.77
CA PRO A 31 -0.10 35.73 -2.60
C PRO A 31 0.22 36.02 -1.14
N LEU A 32 1.35 36.69 -0.91
CA LEU A 32 1.73 37.23 0.38
C LEU A 32 0.66 38.25 0.80
N ALA A 33 -0.21 37.86 1.73
CA ALA A 33 -1.24 38.72 2.26
C ALA A 33 -0.59 39.87 3.05
N SER A 34 -0.47 41.02 2.38
CA SER A 34 -0.39 42.32 3.02
C SER A 34 -1.83 42.79 3.29
N ASP A 35 -2.20 42.99 4.56
CA ASP A 35 -2.64 44.31 5.05
C ASP A 35 -3.29 44.27 6.45
N LEU A 36 -2.63 45.01 7.35
CA LEU A 36 -3.14 45.95 8.36
C LEU A 36 -4.59 45.79 8.87
N ARG A 37 -4.73 45.48 10.17
CA ARG A 37 -5.84 46.00 10.99
C ARG A 37 -5.47 46.15 12.47
N SER A 38 -5.29 47.39 12.89
CA SER A 38 -5.19 47.79 14.31
C SER A 38 -6.53 47.63 15.04
N PRO A 39 -6.54 47.34 16.35
CA PRO A 39 -7.65 47.68 17.23
C PRO A 39 -7.31 48.86 18.18
N PRO A 40 -8.33 49.56 18.71
CA PRO A 40 -8.19 50.79 19.50
C PRO A 40 -7.92 50.52 21.00
N GLN A 41 -7.33 51.50 21.68
CA GLN A 41 -7.07 51.59 23.14
C GLN A 41 -8.37 51.99 23.89
N ALA A 42 -8.75 51.52 25.10
CA ALA A 42 -8.28 51.77 26.49
C ALA A 42 -9.33 51.18 27.50
N PRO A 43 -9.31 51.30 28.87
CA PRO A 43 -8.30 51.82 29.84
C PRO A 43 -8.07 50.97 31.15
N GLN A 44 -6.95 51.26 31.87
CA GLN A 44 -6.64 51.23 33.35
C GLN A 44 -6.92 49.94 34.18
N SER A 45 -6.01 49.41 35.03
CA SER A 45 -5.42 50.03 36.24
C SER A 45 -4.10 49.36 36.73
N LYS A 46 -3.30 50.12 37.49
CA LYS A 46 -1.97 49.81 38.12
C LYS A 46 -2.15 49.16 39.52
N PRO A 47 -1.13 48.82 40.36
CA PRO A 47 0.32 49.12 40.34
C PRO A 47 1.22 47.89 40.72
N SER A 48 2.55 47.92 40.62
CA SER A 48 3.45 48.56 41.57
C SER A 48 4.91 48.46 41.10
N GLU A 49 5.67 49.47 41.50
CA GLU A 49 7.11 49.68 41.46
C GLU A 49 7.99 48.49 41.04
N ARG A 50 9.01 48.75 40.22
CA ARG A 50 10.40 48.82 40.72
C ARG A 50 11.40 49.04 39.58
N VAL A 51 12.22 50.08 39.78
CA VAL A 51 13.55 50.32 39.20
C VAL A 51 13.58 50.67 37.71
N GLN A 52 13.73 51.98 37.46
CA GLN A 52 14.40 52.47 36.27
C GLN A 52 15.79 51.83 36.20
N ARG A 53 15.99 50.92 35.25
CA ARG A 53 17.32 50.52 34.80
C ARG A 53 17.36 50.80 33.31
N GLU A 54 17.94 51.94 32.96
CA GLU A 54 18.35 52.25 31.60
C GLU A 54 19.17 51.08 31.05
N LEU A 55 18.64 50.38 30.08
CA LEU A 55 19.44 49.49 29.24
C LEU A 55 19.26 49.96 27.80
N LEU A 56 20.25 50.75 27.39
CA LEU A 56 20.57 51.09 26.02
C LEU A 56 20.29 49.90 25.10
N GLY A 57 19.23 50.00 24.29
CA GLY A 57 18.86 49.04 23.26
C GLY A 57 19.84 49.06 22.09
N LYS A 58 21.11 48.78 22.35
CA LYS A 58 22.07 48.44 21.30
C LYS A 58 21.95 46.93 21.09
N PRO A 59 21.59 46.45 19.89
CA PRO A 59 21.78 45.03 19.58
C PRO A 59 23.29 44.79 19.60
N LEU A 60 23.80 44.21 20.69
CA LEU A 60 25.22 43.92 20.83
C LEU A 60 25.56 42.80 19.84
N ARG A 61 26.10 43.19 18.68
CA ARG A 61 26.67 42.24 17.72
C ARG A 61 27.71 41.41 18.47
N ARG A 62 27.60 40.09 18.39
CA ARG A 62 28.59 39.18 18.98
C ARG A 62 29.95 39.41 18.32
N SER A 63 31.03 39.30 19.10
CA SER A 63 32.40 39.39 18.57
C SER A 63 32.64 38.27 17.57
N ALA A 64 33.52 38.49 16.60
CA ALA A 64 33.83 37.48 15.58
C ALA A 64 34.38 36.18 16.18
N GLU A 65 35.11 36.28 17.30
CA GLU A 65 35.57 35.13 18.07
C GLU A 65 34.42 34.38 18.74
N SER A 66 33.45 35.08 19.34
CA SER A 66 32.24 34.45 19.91
C SER A 66 31.36 33.80 18.85
N CYS A 67 31.28 34.37 17.65
CA CYS A 67 30.59 33.72 16.52
C CYS A 67 31.31 32.44 16.08
N ARG A 68 32.64 32.45 16.03
CA ARG A 68 33.47 31.31 15.62
C ARG A 68 33.69 30.29 16.74
N SER A 69 33.46 30.67 17.99
CA SER A 69 33.58 29.77 19.13
C SER A 69 32.54 28.65 19.04
N GLY A 70 33.00 27.41 19.26
CA GLY A 70 32.18 26.21 19.13
C GLY A 70 32.32 25.52 17.78
N ASN A 71 31.37 24.64 17.47
CA ASN A 71 31.35 23.82 16.25
C ASN A 71 30.28 24.27 15.25
N SER A 72 29.71 25.47 15.41
CA SER A 72 28.59 26.00 14.59
C SER A 72 28.89 26.07 13.08
N TYR A 73 30.17 26.17 12.71
CA TYR A 73 30.62 26.18 11.30
C TYR A 73 31.22 24.84 10.85
N VAL A 74 31.30 23.86 11.74
CA VAL A 74 31.79 22.52 11.40
C VAL A 74 30.67 21.77 10.70
N ARG A 75 30.93 21.36 9.46
CA ARG A 75 29.96 20.55 8.71
C ARG A 75 29.76 19.21 9.39
N GLU A 76 28.51 18.79 9.51
CA GLU A 76 28.17 17.47 10.04
C GLU A 76 28.89 16.38 9.25
N LYS A 77 29.45 15.42 9.98
CA LYS A 77 30.07 14.25 9.36
C LYS A 77 28.97 13.31 8.90
N PHE A 78 29.08 12.80 7.68
CA PHE A 78 28.15 11.78 7.19
C PHE A 78 28.26 10.52 8.05
N CYS A 79 27.19 10.21 8.76
CA CYS A 79 27.04 8.98 9.53
C CYS A 79 26.05 8.08 8.77
N PRO A 80 26.53 7.13 7.95
CA PRO A 80 25.64 6.21 7.27
C PRO A 80 24.79 5.45 8.30
N GLY A 81 23.49 5.37 8.04
CA GLY A 81 22.58 4.61 8.89
C GLY A 81 22.87 3.10 8.86
N PRO A 82 22.31 2.33 9.80
CA PRO A 82 22.42 0.87 9.81
C PRO A 82 22.03 0.28 8.45
N LYS A 83 22.95 -0.46 7.82
CA LYS A 83 22.70 -1.11 6.53
C LYS A 83 21.94 -2.41 6.77
N LYS A 84 20.84 -2.60 6.04
CA LYS A 84 20.16 -3.91 5.93
C LYS A 84 21.01 -4.83 5.05
N ASP A 85 20.98 -6.12 5.34
CA ASP A 85 21.60 -7.13 4.48
C ASP A 85 20.85 -7.21 3.15
N LEU A 86 21.48 -6.74 2.08
CA LEU A 86 20.90 -6.71 0.74
C LEU A 86 20.63 -8.12 0.20
N GLU A 87 21.44 -9.11 0.56
CA GLU A 87 21.23 -10.49 0.15
C GLU A 87 20.02 -11.11 0.83
N LYS A 88 19.78 -10.75 2.10
CA LYS A 88 18.56 -11.13 2.81
C LYS A 88 17.32 -10.51 2.18
N GLU A 89 17.34 -9.22 1.88
CA GLU A 89 16.20 -8.53 1.27
C GLU A 89 15.93 -9.04 -0.15
N LYS A 90 16.98 -9.33 -0.92
CA LYS A 90 16.85 -9.93 -2.26
C LYS A 90 16.15 -11.28 -2.19
N ARG A 91 16.58 -12.17 -1.28
CA ARG A 91 15.92 -13.47 -1.09
C ARG A 91 14.46 -13.32 -0.66
N ARG A 92 14.19 -12.44 0.30
CA ARG A 92 12.85 -12.11 0.78
C ARG A 92 11.92 -11.71 -0.37
N LEU A 93 12.36 -10.76 -1.19
CA LEU A 93 11.59 -10.28 -2.33
C LEU A 93 11.41 -11.34 -3.42
N GLN A 94 12.45 -12.15 -3.67
CA GLN A 94 12.37 -13.24 -4.63
C GLN A 94 11.28 -14.26 -4.24
N SER A 95 11.21 -14.66 -2.97
CA SER A 95 10.16 -15.55 -2.47
C SER A 95 8.77 -14.92 -2.56
N LEU A 96 8.66 -13.64 -2.16
CA LEU A 96 7.40 -12.91 -2.23
C LEU A 96 6.89 -12.81 -3.67
N MET A 97 7.77 -12.58 -4.64
CA MET A 97 7.40 -12.51 -6.06
C MET A 97 7.09 -13.86 -6.68
N ALA A 98 7.79 -14.92 -6.28
CA ALA A 98 7.61 -16.26 -6.83
C ALA A 98 6.36 -16.95 -6.29
N THR A 99 6.12 -16.85 -4.98
CA THR A 99 5.13 -17.67 -4.26
C THR A 99 4.07 -16.81 -3.55
N GLY A 100 4.22 -15.48 -3.53
CA GLY A 100 3.32 -14.59 -2.79
C GLY A 100 3.50 -14.60 -1.27
N GLN A 101 4.47 -15.38 -0.76
CA GLN A 101 4.72 -15.57 0.67
C GLN A 101 6.17 -15.23 1.02
N GLU A 102 6.39 -14.69 2.21
CA GLU A 102 7.72 -14.40 2.74
C GLU A 102 8.36 -15.66 3.31
N GLU A 103 9.64 -15.92 3.00
CA GLU A 103 10.38 -17.09 3.50
C GLU A 103 10.25 -17.24 5.03
N PRO A 104 9.87 -18.43 5.54
CA PRO A 104 9.88 -18.68 6.97
C PRO A 104 11.34 -18.65 7.44
N THR A 105 11.67 -17.71 8.34
CA THR A 105 12.91 -17.80 9.11
C THR A 105 12.96 -19.18 9.75
N VAL A 106 14.01 -19.96 9.46
CA VAL A 106 14.32 -21.32 9.92
C VAL A 106 13.88 -21.62 11.37
N SER A 107 12.59 -21.85 11.55
CA SER A 107 11.94 -22.40 12.74
C SER A 107 10.51 -22.79 12.40
N SER A 108 10.31 -23.55 11.33
CA SER A 108 9.22 -24.52 11.35
C SER A 108 9.57 -25.65 10.39
N ASN A 109 9.77 -26.83 10.95
CA ASN A 109 9.65 -28.08 10.23
C ASN A 109 8.21 -28.15 9.74
N ALA A 110 8.00 -27.85 8.47
CA ALA A 110 6.79 -28.20 7.76
C ALA A 110 7.23 -28.85 6.45
N ASN A 111 7.87 -30.01 6.58
CA ASN A 111 7.96 -30.97 5.49
C ASN A 111 6.56 -31.57 5.33
N VAL A 112 5.62 -30.76 4.85
CA VAL A 112 4.30 -31.24 4.44
C VAL A 112 4.54 -31.93 3.09
N PRO A 113 4.12 -33.18 2.90
CA PRO A 113 4.27 -33.84 1.61
C PRO A 113 3.62 -32.98 0.53
N ALA A 114 4.40 -32.56 -0.46
CA ALA A 114 3.99 -31.63 -1.53
C ALA A 114 2.65 -32.03 -2.18
N LYS A 115 2.36 -33.34 -2.23
CA LYS A 115 1.11 -33.89 -2.76
C LYS A 115 -0.15 -33.44 -1.99
N VAL A 116 -0.08 -33.35 -0.66
CA VAL A 116 -1.21 -32.88 0.17
C VAL A 116 -1.43 -31.38 0.00
N THR A 117 -0.36 -30.62 -0.27
CA THR A 117 -0.43 -29.19 -0.53
C THR A 117 -1.07 -28.91 -1.89
N GLU A 118 -0.69 -29.67 -2.92
CA GLU A 118 -1.28 -29.57 -4.27
C GLU A 118 -2.77 -29.96 -4.29
N GLU A 119 -3.18 -31.00 -3.55
CA GLU A 119 -4.60 -31.38 -3.45
C GLU A 119 -5.43 -30.34 -2.69
N LYS A 120 -4.87 -29.71 -1.66
CA LYS A 120 -5.52 -28.59 -0.95
C LYS A 120 -5.66 -27.36 -1.85
N ASP A 121 -4.65 -27.07 -2.67
CA ASP A 121 -4.68 -25.97 -3.64
C ASP A 121 -5.79 -26.17 -4.67
N ARG A 122 -5.92 -27.39 -5.21
CA ARG A 122 -7.01 -27.79 -6.11
C ARG A 122 -8.40 -27.65 -5.48
N PHE A 123 -8.54 -28.04 -4.22
CA PHE A 123 -9.82 -27.92 -3.51
C PHE A 123 -10.21 -26.45 -3.33
N GLN A 124 -9.24 -25.59 -3.00
CA GLN A 124 -9.47 -24.16 -2.86
C GLN A 124 -9.84 -23.50 -4.19
N GLU A 125 -9.14 -23.85 -5.29
CA GLU A 125 -9.44 -23.35 -6.63
C GLU A 125 -10.91 -23.59 -7.02
N VAL A 126 -11.43 -24.79 -6.79
CA VAL A 126 -12.81 -25.13 -7.13
C VAL A 126 -13.83 -24.38 -6.25
N LEU A 127 -13.50 -24.09 -4.98
CA LEU A 127 -14.34 -23.25 -4.13
C LEU A 127 -14.39 -21.80 -4.66
N ASP A 128 -13.24 -21.27 -5.05
CA ASP A 128 -13.13 -19.91 -5.58
C ASP A 128 -13.91 -19.77 -6.90
N GLU A 129 -13.84 -20.78 -7.78
CA GLU A 129 -14.64 -20.84 -9.01
C GLU A 129 -16.15 -20.86 -8.72
N ILE A 130 -16.61 -21.60 -7.71
CA ILE A 130 -18.03 -21.61 -7.32
C ILE A 130 -18.47 -20.21 -6.88
N GLU A 131 -17.64 -19.54 -6.06
CA GLU A 131 -17.96 -18.20 -5.58
C GLU A 131 -17.96 -17.19 -6.73
N GLU A 132 -17.02 -17.27 -7.67
CA GLU A 132 -17.01 -16.44 -8.88
C GLU A 132 -18.31 -16.60 -9.68
N ARG A 133 -18.80 -17.83 -9.84
CA ARG A 133 -20.07 -18.11 -10.55
C ARG A 133 -21.28 -17.56 -9.80
N ARG A 134 -21.29 -17.62 -8.47
CA ARG A 134 -22.33 -16.98 -7.65
C ARG A 134 -22.30 -15.46 -7.80
N GLN A 135 -21.13 -14.86 -7.75
CA GLN A 135 -20.95 -13.42 -7.90
C GLN A 135 -21.37 -12.97 -9.29
N PHE A 136 -21.02 -13.71 -10.34
CA PHE A 136 -21.48 -13.44 -11.70
C PHE A 136 -23.00 -13.40 -11.80
N LEU A 137 -23.72 -14.34 -11.16
CA LEU A 137 -25.19 -14.28 -11.12
C LEU A 137 -25.69 -13.04 -10.38
N ALA A 138 -25.08 -12.64 -9.27
CA ALA A 138 -25.44 -11.44 -8.53
C ALA A 138 -25.22 -10.15 -9.38
N ASP A 139 -24.14 -10.10 -10.13
CA ASP A 139 -23.84 -8.99 -11.05
C ASP A 139 -24.87 -8.95 -12.19
N MET A 140 -25.23 -10.10 -12.75
CA MET A 140 -26.27 -10.20 -13.79
C MET A 140 -27.67 -9.89 -13.25
N ALA A 141 -27.95 -10.18 -11.99
CA ALA A 141 -29.18 -9.78 -11.30
C ALA A 141 -29.27 -8.27 -11.13
N SER A 142 -28.15 -7.62 -10.78
CA SER A 142 -28.06 -6.16 -10.70
C SER A 142 -28.34 -5.48 -12.05
N LEU A 143 -28.02 -6.14 -13.15
CA LEU A 143 -28.33 -5.70 -14.52
C LEU A 143 -29.73 -6.15 -15.02
N GLY A 144 -30.48 -6.91 -14.23
CA GLY A 144 -31.79 -7.48 -14.60
C GLY A 144 -31.73 -8.57 -15.68
N GLN A 145 -30.54 -9.12 -15.96
CA GLN A 145 -30.30 -10.14 -16.99
C GLN A 145 -30.13 -11.55 -16.43
N GLU A 146 -30.25 -11.73 -15.11
CA GLU A 146 -30.04 -13.00 -14.40
C GLU A 146 -30.73 -14.20 -15.07
N LYS A 147 -32.01 -14.04 -15.45
CA LYS A 147 -32.85 -15.10 -16.02
C LYS A 147 -32.25 -15.80 -17.24
N LYS A 148 -31.38 -15.11 -17.98
CA LYS A 148 -30.67 -15.68 -19.14
C LYS A 148 -29.59 -16.68 -18.74
N TYR A 149 -29.03 -16.53 -17.55
CA TYR A 149 -27.84 -17.24 -17.10
C TYR A 149 -28.11 -18.21 -15.96
N ILE A 150 -29.19 -18.05 -15.18
CA ILE A 150 -29.51 -18.89 -14.00
C ILE A 150 -29.31 -20.38 -14.29
N HIS A 151 -29.91 -20.90 -15.35
CA HIS A 151 -29.87 -22.34 -15.63
C HIS A 151 -28.46 -22.83 -15.97
N ILE A 152 -27.71 -22.05 -16.76
CA ILE A 152 -26.34 -22.38 -17.17
C ILE A 152 -25.44 -22.37 -15.95
N ILE A 153 -25.45 -21.27 -15.19
CA ILE A 153 -24.56 -21.10 -14.03
C ILE A 153 -24.91 -22.09 -12.92
N THR A 154 -26.19 -22.39 -12.70
CA THR A 154 -26.60 -23.41 -11.72
C THR A 154 -26.06 -24.79 -12.10
N ALA A 155 -26.07 -25.14 -13.39
CA ALA A 155 -25.51 -26.40 -13.86
C ALA A 155 -23.98 -26.45 -13.68
N GLU A 156 -23.29 -25.34 -13.92
CA GLU A 156 -21.83 -25.22 -13.71
C GLU A 156 -21.46 -25.30 -12.22
N ILE A 157 -22.19 -24.60 -11.35
CA ILE A 157 -22.03 -24.73 -9.88
C ILE A 157 -22.25 -26.18 -9.46
N SER A 158 -23.29 -26.84 -9.98
CA SER A 158 -23.55 -28.25 -9.69
C SER A 158 -22.43 -29.17 -10.17
N GLN A 159 -21.81 -28.86 -11.32
CA GLN A 159 -20.64 -29.59 -11.81
C GLN A 159 -19.44 -29.41 -10.88
N LYS A 160 -19.16 -28.19 -10.44
CA LYS A 160 -18.06 -27.88 -9.53
C LYS A 160 -18.23 -28.47 -8.13
N ILE A 161 -19.47 -28.51 -7.61
CA ILE A 161 -19.78 -29.23 -6.35
C ILE A 161 -19.45 -30.73 -6.48
N ARG A 162 -19.80 -31.37 -7.60
CA ARG A 162 -19.45 -32.78 -7.81
C ARG A 162 -17.93 -32.99 -7.91
N GLU A 163 -17.21 -32.06 -8.52
CA GLU A 163 -15.75 -32.07 -8.56
C GLU A 163 -15.16 -32.02 -7.15
N LEU A 164 -15.66 -31.14 -6.27
CA LEU A 164 -15.27 -31.07 -4.86
C LEU A 164 -15.51 -32.38 -4.12
N GLU A 165 -16.68 -33.00 -4.30
CA GLU A 165 -16.98 -34.28 -3.64
C GLU A 165 -16.02 -35.40 -4.08
N VAL A 166 -15.58 -35.39 -5.35
CA VAL A 166 -14.62 -36.38 -5.85
C VAL A 166 -13.26 -36.16 -5.19
N LEU A 167 -12.80 -34.91 -5.10
CA LEU A 167 -11.54 -34.55 -4.44
C LEU A 167 -11.54 -34.92 -2.95
N GLU A 168 -12.66 -34.68 -2.26
CA GLU A 168 -12.83 -35.07 -0.85
C GLU A 168 -12.72 -36.60 -0.68
N LYS A 169 -13.41 -37.36 -1.54
CA LYS A 169 -13.37 -38.84 -1.52
C LYS A 169 -11.97 -39.37 -1.81
N THR A 170 -11.24 -38.79 -2.75
CA THR A 170 -9.86 -39.23 -3.06
C THR A 170 -8.92 -38.93 -1.91
N CYS A 171 -9.01 -37.73 -1.31
CA CYS A 171 -8.17 -37.36 -0.18
C CYS A 171 -8.42 -38.27 1.04
N HIS A 172 -9.67 -38.62 1.34
CA HIS A 172 -9.98 -39.54 2.45
C HIS A 172 -9.44 -40.96 2.22
N LYS A 173 -9.49 -41.45 0.97
CA LYS A 173 -8.95 -42.78 0.62
C LYS A 173 -7.43 -42.83 0.75
N ASP A 174 -6.73 -41.79 0.29
CA ASP A 174 -5.27 -41.71 0.38
C ASP A 174 -4.80 -41.70 1.85
N GLN A 175 -5.53 -41.00 2.74
CA GLN A 175 -5.26 -41.01 4.19
C GLN A 175 -5.47 -42.38 4.84
N GLU A 176 -6.47 -43.15 4.39
CA GLU A 176 -6.75 -44.49 4.95
C GLU A 176 -5.69 -45.51 4.51
N GLU A 177 -5.21 -45.41 3.27
CA GLU A 177 -4.12 -46.22 2.71
C GLU A 177 -2.77 -45.93 3.38
N GLU A 178 -2.47 -44.68 3.72
CA GLU A 178 -1.27 -44.33 4.49
C GLU A 178 -1.30 -44.90 5.92
N ARG A 179 -2.46 -44.89 6.58
CA ARG A 179 -2.61 -45.51 7.91
C ARG A 179 -2.38 -47.01 7.90
N LYS A 180 -2.73 -47.71 6.80
CA LYS A 180 -2.50 -49.16 6.65
C LYS A 180 -1.04 -49.49 6.33
N ARG A 181 -0.33 -48.61 5.60
CA ARG A 181 1.11 -48.80 5.29
C ARG A 181 2.05 -48.46 6.44
N GLY A 182 1.64 -47.60 7.37
CA GLY A 182 2.44 -47.26 8.56
C GLY A 182 2.33 -48.26 9.72
N ALA A 183 1.58 -49.36 9.55
CA ALA A 183 1.30 -50.35 10.59
C ALA A 183 1.93 -51.73 10.35
N ASP A 184 2.79 -51.86 9.34
CA ASP A 184 3.57 -53.08 9.00
C ASP A 184 5.07 -52.84 9.20
#